data_AF-A0A554XIJ5-F1
#
_entry.id   AF-A0A554XIJ5-F1
#
_cell.length_a   1.000
_cell.length_b   1.000
_cell.length_c   1.000
_cell.angle_alpha   90.00
_cell.angle_beta   90.00
_cell.angle_gamma   90.00
#
_symmetry.space_group_name_H-M   'P 1'
#
loop_
_entity.id
_entity.type
_entity.pdbx_description
1 polymer ?
#
loop_
_entity_poly.entity_id
_entity_poly.type
_entity_poly.pdbx_seq_one_letter_code
_entity_poly.pdbx_strand_id
1 'polypeptide(L)'
;MSTVTASPTAETLARVRAALETLTDPEIPVVTLTEMGIVRAVRAAADDPTQVEVVITPTYSGCPAMAQIADDIRATLQRLGLPGRVVTQLAPPWTTDWMTETAREKLRAYGIAPPGRCGSAAPQTAEHVVRFMPASAAAVACPRCGSTHTREISHFGSTACKALWQCLDCHEPFDHFKPH
;
A
#
# COMPACT_ATOMS: atom_id res chain seq x y z
N MET A 1 -32.67 -30.38 12.30
CA MET A 1 -31.25 -30.60 11.99
C MET A 1 -30.55 -29.26 12.13
N SER A 2 -29.93 -29.01 13.28
CA SER A 2 -29.22 -27.74 13.53
C SER A 2 -27.87 -27.78 12.84
N THR A 3 -27.72 -27.01 11.76
CA THR A 3 -26.40 -26.73 11.17
C THR A 3 -25.64 -25.85 12.16
N VAL A 4 -24.67 -26.42 12.84
CA VAL A 4 -23.70 -25.66 13.63
C VAL A 4 -22.86 -24.87 12.63
N THR A 5 -23.13 -23.57 12.51
CA THR A 5 -22.34 -22.69 11.64
C THR A 5 -21.00 -22.45 12.33
N ALA A 6 -19.98 -23.19 11.90
CA ALA A 6 -18.64 -23.15 12.49
C ALA A 6 -17.86 -21.92 12.03
N SER A 7 -17.04 -21.37 12.91
CA SER A 7 -16.14 -20.27 12.57
C SER A 7 -15.13 -20.67 11.49
N PRO A 8 -14.64 -19.73 10.65
CA PRO A 8 -13.65 -20.07 9.64
C PRO A 8 -12.38 -20.56 10.33
N THR A 9 -11.94 -21.74 9.92
CA THR A 9 -10.74 -22.38 10.45
C THR A 9 -9.48 -21.61 10.04
N ALA A 10 -8.36 -21.88 10.71
CA ALA A 10 -7.06 -21.31 10.34
C ALA A 10 -6.69 -21.62 8.88
N GLU A 11 -7.05 -22.80 8.38
CA GLU A 11 -6.87 -23.23 6.99
C GLU A 11 -7.70 -22.39 6.02
N THR A 12 -8.97 -22.12 6.34
CA THR A 12 -9.83 -21.21 5.55
C THR A 12 -9.22 -19.82 5.46
N LEU A 13 -8.76 -19.25 6.58
CA LEU A 13 -8.11 -17.93 6.58
C LEU A 13 -6.79 -17.93 5.80
N ALA A 14 -6.03 -19.02 5.83
CA ALA A 14 -4.81 -19.17 5.02
C ALA A 14 -5.13 -19.22 3.52
N ARG A 15 -6.18 -19.95 3.13
CA ARG A 15 -6.66 -20.01 1.74
C ARG A 15 -7.11 -18.64 1.24
N VAL A 16 -7.81 -17.86 2.07
CA VAL A 16 -8.17 -16.48 1.74
C VAL A 16 -6.92 -15.63 1.54
N ARG A 17 -5.95 -15.64 2.47
CA ARG A 17 -4.70 -14.87 2.31
C ARG A 17 -3.99 -15.21 1.00
N ALA A 18 -3.81 -16.50 0.70
CA ALA A 18 -3.19 -16.94 -0.54
C ALA A 18 -3.94 -16.46 -1.79
N ALA A 19 -5.28 -16.42 -1.77
CA ALA A 19 -6.05 -15.89 -2.87
C ALA A 19 -5.87 -14.36 -3.04
N LEU A 20 -5.83 -13.61 -1.92
CA LEU A 20 -5.64 -12.17 -1.94
C LEU A 20 -4.24 -11.74 -2.41
N GLU A 21 -3.22 -12.59 -2.27
CA GLU A 21 -1.87 -12.34 -2.79
C GLU A 21 -1.85 -12.16 -4.32
N THR A 22 -2.88 -12.62 -5.03
CA THR A 22 -2.99 -12.46 -6.49
C THR A 22 -3.61 -11.13 -6.91
N LEU A 23 -4.22 -10.38 -5.99
CA LEU A 23 -4.89 -9.12 -6.30
C LEU A 23 -3.87 -7.98 -6.39
N THR A 24 -3.89 -7.28 -7.53
CA THR A 24 -3.01 -6.15 -7.83
C THR A 24 -3.71 -4.81 -7.58
N ASP A 25 -2.92 -3.77 -7.33
CA ASP A 25 -3.46 -2.41 -7.28
C ASP A 25 -3.92 -1.98 -8.69
N PRO A 26 -5.15 -1.46 -8.86
CA PRO A 26 -5.67 -1.10 -10.18
C PRO A 26 -4.93 0.09 -10.82
N GLU A 27 -4.30 0.94 -10.02
CA GLU A 27 -3.48 2.07 -10.48
C GLU A 27 -2.02 1.66 -10.72
N ILE A 28 -1.56 0.56 -10.11
CA ILE A 28 -0.20 0.02 -10.23
C ILE A 28 -0.26 -1.51 -10.40
N PRO A 29 -0.57 -2.03 -11.61
CA PRO A 29 -0.84 -3.45 -11.83
C PRO A 29 0.36 -4.40 -11.59
N VAL A 30 1.55 -3.86 -11.35
CA VAL A 30 2.77 -4.64 -11.10
C VAL A 30 2.96 -5.04 -9.64
N VAL A 31 2.25 -4.39 -8.70
CA VAL A 31 2.35 -4.66 -7.26
C VAL A 31 1.04 -5.18 -6.71
N THR A 32 1.14 -6.10 -5.75
CA THR A 32 -0.04 -6.69 -5.11
C THR A 32 -0.50 -5.87 -3.90
N LEU A 33 -1.78 -5.98 -3.55
CA LEU A 33 -2.35 -5.31 -2.38
C LEU A 33 -1.65 -5.73 -1.08
N THR A 34 -1.20 -6.99 -1.01
CA THR A 34 -0.45 -7.52 0.13
C THR A 34 0.98 -6.98 0.16
N GLU A 35 1.66 -6.88 -0.99
CA GLU A 35 3.01 -6.30 -1.09
C GLU A 35 3.05 -4.82 -0.73
N MET A 36 1.98 -4.09 -1.07
CA MET A 36 1.77 -2.69 -0.69
C MET A 36 1.36 -2.53 0.78
N GLY A 37 1.06 -3.62 1.49
CA GLY A 37 0.58 -3.58 2.87
C GLY A 37 -0.82 -2.99 3.04
N ILE A 38 -1.61 -2.92 1.95
CA ILE A 38 -3.00 -2.44 1.95
C ILE A 38 -3.90 -3.43 2.70
N VAL A 39 -3.71 -4.74 2.49
CA VAL A 39 -4.39 -5.78 3.27
C VAL A 39 -3.73 -5.89 4.64
N ARG A 40 -4.47 -5.53 5.70
CA ARG A 40 -3.95 -5.48 7.09
C ARG A 40 -4.23 -6.74 7.88
N ALA A 41 -5.42 -7.29 7.70
CA ALA A 41 -5.82 -8.49 8.42
C ALA A 41 -6.84 -9.29 7.61
N VAL A 42 -6.79 -10.61 7.81
CA VAL A 42 -7.81 -11.55 7.38
C VAL A 42 -8.17 -12.37 8.60
N ARG A 43 -9.38 -12.17 9.13
CA ARG A 43 -9.83 -12.76 10.40
C ARG A 43 -11.29 -13.20 10.31
N ALA A 44 -11.75 -13.99 11.29
CA ALA A 44 -13.18 -14.16 11.49
C ALA A 44 -13.79 -12.83 11.94
N ALA A 45 -14.99 -12.51 11.46
CA ALA A 45 -15.74 -11.36 11.92
C ALA A 45 -16.09 -11.50 13.41
N ALA A 46 -15.96 -10.42 14.17
CA ALA A 46 -16.22 -10.42 15.61
C ALA A 46 -17.71 -10.63 15.94
N ASP A 47 -18.59 -10.01 15.13
CA ASP A 47 -20.04 -10.00 15.36
C ASP A 47 -20.74 -11.23 14.75
N ASP A 48 -20.15 -11.80 13.70
CA ASP A 48 -20.62 -13.02 13.06
C ASP A 48 -19.42 -13.93 12.81
N PRO A 49 -19.17 -14.90 13.71
CA PRO A 49 -17.98 -15.73 13.62
C PRO A 49 -18.00 -16.63 12.39
N THR A 50 -19.07 -16.68 11.60
CA THR A 50 -19.18 -17.51 10.39
C THR A 50 -18.65 -16.79 9.15
N GLN A 51 -18.45 -15.47 9.24
CA GLN A 51 -18.01 -14.60 8.16
C GLN A 51 -16.50 -14.31 8.24
N VAL A 52 -15.86 -14.20 7.07
CA VAL A 52 -14.48 -13.69 6.97
C VAL A 52 -14.50 -12.17 6.85
N GLU A 53 -13.72 -11.50 7.69
CA GLU A 53 -13.46 -10.06 7.61
C GLU A 53 -12.06 -9.81 7.05
N VAL A 54 -11.99 -9.05 5.97
CA VAL A 54 -10.74 -8.54 5.39
C VAL A 54 -10.63 -7.06 5.73
N VAL A 55 -9.60 -6.69 6.48
CA VAL A 55 -9.31 -5.31 6.85
C VAL A 55 -8.34 -4.73 5.83
N ILE A 56 -8.70 -3.61 5.23
CA ILE A 56 -7.86 -2.85 4.30
C ILE A 56 -7.60 -1.44 4.80
N THR A 57 -6.42 -0.90 4.53
CA THR A 57 -6.06 0.48 4.82
C THR A 57 -5.59 1.17 3.54
N PRO A 58 -6.18 2.31 3.18
CA PRO A 58 -5.79 3.03 1.97
C PRO A 58 -4.40 3.65 2.12
N THR A 59 -3.62 3.66 1.04
CA THR A 59 -2.32 4.36 0.97
C THR A 59 -2.47 5.88 1.05
N TYR A 60 -3.63 6.39 0.68
CA TYR A 60 -4.05 7.79 0.81
C TYR A 60 -5.54 7.83 1.17
N SER A 61 -5.94 8.61 2.18
CA SER A 61 -7.30 8.59 2.73
C SER A 61 -8.41 8.87 1.70
N GLY A 62 -8.11 9.64 0.65
CA GLY A 62 -9.02 9.92 -0.46
C GLY A 62 -8.78 9.07 -1.71
N CYS A 63 -8.19 7.88 -1.58
CA CYS A 63 -7.86 7.04 -2.74
C CYS A 63 -9.14 6.56 -3.45
N PRO A 64 -9.36 6.92 -4.74
CA PRO A 64 -10.56 6.52 -5.48
C PRO A 64 -10.62 5.01 -5.76
N ALA A 65 -9.46 4.35 -5.82
CA ALA A 65 -9.35 2.92 -6.10
C ALA A 65 -9.88 2.01 -4.98
N MET A 66 -10.19 2.54 -3.80
CA MET A 66 -10.61 1.73 -2.65
C MET A 66 -11.93 0.98 -2.86
N ALA A 67 -12.85 1.55 -3.62
CA ALA A 67 -14.10 0.87 -3.96
C ALA A 67 -13.84 -0.37 -4.83
N GLN A 68 -13.02 -0.21 -5.88
CA GLN A 68 -12.64 -1.31 -6.75
C GLN A 68 -11.87 -2.40 -5.98
N ILE A 69 -10.91 -2.02 -5.15
CA ILE A 69 -10.16 -2.95 -4.30
C ILE A 69 -11.11 -3.75 -3.40
N ALA A 70 -12.09 -3.09 -2.78
CA ALA A 70 -13.07 -3.76 -1.95
C ALA A 70 -13.94 -4.74 -2.76
N ASP A 71 -14.32 -4.38 -3.98
CA ASP A 71 -15.11 -5.22 -4.87
C ASP A 71 -14.31 -6.45 -5.36
N ASP A 72 -13.03 -6.29 -5.70
CA ASP A 72 -12.15 -7.38 -6.10
C ASP A 72 -11.94 -8.40 -4.96
N ILE A 73 -11.80 -7.90 -3.72
CA ILE A 73 -11.72 -8.73 -2.53
C ILE A 73 -13.05 -9.48 -2.32
N ARG A 74 -14.20 -8.80 -2.40
CA ARG A 74 -15.53 -9.43 -2.27
C ARG A 74 -15.73 -10.52 -3.33
N ALA A 75 -15.40 -10.24 -4.60
CA ALA A 75 -15.47 -11.19 -5.69
C ALA A 75 -14.56 -12.40 -5.45
N THR A 76 -13.38 -12.19 -4.87
CA THR A 76 -12.47 -13.28 -4.49
C THR A 76 -13.04 -14.15 -3.38
N LEU A 77 -13.64 -13.56 -2.34
CA LEU A 77 -14.31 -14.31 -1.27
C LEU A 77 -15.51 -15.09 -1.81
N GLN A 78 -16.30 -14.51 -2.72
CA GLN A 78 -17.42 -15.16 -3.40
C GLN A 78 -16.97 -16.37 -4.22
N ARG A 79 -15.88 -16.26 -5.00
CA ARG A 79 -15.30 -17.39 -5.75
C ARG A 79 -14.85 -18.53 -4.84
N LEU A 80 -14.41 -18.22 -3.62
CA LEU A 80 -14.04 -19.22 -2.62
C LEU A 80 -15.25 -19.82 -1.88
N GLY A 81 -16.47 -19.36 -2.18
CA GLY A 81 -17.70 -19.80 -1.53
C GLY A 81 -17.81 -19.35 -0.07
N LEU A 82 -17.12 -18.28 0.32
CA LEU A 82 -17.05 -17.82 1.71
C LEU A 82 -17.90 -16.57 1.91
N PRO A 83 -18.76 -16.52 2.95
CA PRO A 83 -19.38 -15.26 3.35
C PRO A 83 -18.28 -14.33 3.85
N GLY A 84 -18.23 -13.13 3.29
CA GLY A 84 -17.11 -12.21 3.48
C GLY A 84 -17.54 -10.75 3.56
N ARG A 85 -16.86 -9.96 4.39
CA ARG A 85 -16.96 -8.49 4.40
C ARG A 85 -15.58 -7.86 4.31
N VAL A 86 -15.56 -6.64 3.78
CA VAL A 86 -14.36 -5.81 3.67
C VAL A 86 -14.56 -4.59 4.55
N VAL A 87 -13.60 -4.32 5.44
CA VAL A 87 -13.62 -3.19 6.36
C VAL A 87 -12.45 -2.28 6.07
N THR A 88 -12.74 -1.00 5.79
CA THR A 88 -11.70 0.02 5.62
C THR A 88 -11.33 0.61 6.96
N GLN A 89 -10.08 0.44 7.37
CA GLN A 89 -9.52 1.00 8.60
C GLN A 89 -8.62 2.19 8.26
N LEU A 90 -8.94 3.37 8.78
CA LEU A 90 -8.18 4.61 8.55
C LEU A 90 -7.17 4.92 9.67
N ALA A 91 -7.28 4.26 10.82
CA ALA A 91 -6.40 4.45 11.97
C ALA A 91 -5.85 3.09 12.46
N PRO A 92 -4.53 2.91 12.59
CA PRO A 92 -3.47 3.87 12.25
C PRO A 92 -3.41 4.15 10.73
N PRO A 93 -2.90 5.31 10.31
CA PRO A 93 -2.72 5.60 8.89
C PRO A 93 -1.74 4.60 8.25
N TRP A 94 -1.90 4.38 6.95
CA TRP A 94 -0.93 3.60 6.19
C TRP A 94 0.43 4.27 6.22
N THR A 95 1.49 3.45 6.35
CA THR A 95 2.86 3.93 6.26
C THR A 95 3.68 3.12 5.27
N THR A 96 4.66 3.79 4.66
CA THR A 96 5.58 3.22 3.69
C THR A 96 6.41 2.04 4.21
N ASP A 97 6.53 1.91 5.53
CA ASP A 97 7.21 0.78 6.17
C ASP A 97 6.45 -0.54 5.99
N TRP A 98 5.16 -0.50 5.68
CA TRP A 98 4.36 -1.70 5.41
C TRP A 98 4.61 -2.28 4.00
N MET A 99 5.29 -1.55 3.13
CA MET A 99 5.65 -2.01 1.80
C MET A 99 6.86 -2.96 1.83
N THR A 100 6.76 -4.07 1.12
CA THR A 100 7.87 -5.03 0.98
C THR A 100 8.99 -4.48 0.09
N GLU A 101 10.21 -5.01 0.23
CA GLU A 101 11.32 -4.60 -0.65
C GLU A 101 11.04 -4.99 -2.11
N THR A 102 10.44 -6.15 -2.35
CA THR A 102 10.00 -6.59 -3.67
C THR A 102 9.01 -5.59 -4.31
N ALA A 103 8.08 -5.02 -3.54
CA ALA A 103 7.21 -3.95 -4.05
C ALA A 103 8.00 -2.71 -4.45
N ARG A 104 8.98 -2.28 -3.64
CA ARG A 104 9.83 -1.12 -3.96
C ARG A 104 10.63 -1.34 -5.25
N GLU A 105 11.15 -2.55 -5.45
CA GLU A 105 11.87 -2.93 -6.67
C GLU A 105 10.95 -2.96 -7.89
N LYS A 106 9.76 -3.56 -7.76
CA LYS A 106 8.74 -3.58 -8.83
C LYS A 106 8.29 -2.17 -9.21
N LEU A 107 8.07 -1.29 -8.24
CA LEU A 107 7.77 0.13 -8.50
C LEU A 107 8.88 0.80 -9.30
N ARG A 108 10.14 0.62 -8.88
CA ARG A 108 11.29 1.19 -9.57
C ARG A 108 11.39 0.67 -11.00
N ALA A 109 11.24 -0.63 -11.21
CA ALA A 109 11.25 -1.25 -12.54
C ALA A 109 10.09 -0.77 -13.43
N TYR A 110 8.94 -0.45 -12.83
CA TYR A 110 7.79 0.14 -13.51
C TYR A 110 7.95 1.65 -13.79
N GLY A 111 9.04 2.27 -13.35
CA GLY A 111 9.31 3.70 -13.56
C GLY A 111 8.71 4.61 -12.48
N ILE A 112 8.27 4.07 -11.35
CA ILE A 112 7.81 4.82 -10.19
C ILE A 112 8.92 4.84 -9.15
N ALA A 113 9.37 6.02 -8.72
CA ALA A 113 10.33 6.13 -7.64
C ALA A 113 9.66 5.75 -6.30
N PRO A 114 10.11 4.67 -5.62
CA PRO A 114 9.53 4.26 -4.35
C PRO A 114 9.79 5.30 -3.26
N PRO A 115 8.99 5.31 -2.18
CA PRO A 115 9.25 6.20 -1.05
C PRO A 115 10.56 5.81 -0.35
N GLY A 116 11.24 6.80 0.23
CA GLY A 116 12.32 6.53 1.19
C GLY A 116 11.78 5.77 2.40
N ARG A 117 12.63 5.02 3.10
CA ARG A 117 12.24 4.37 4.37
C ARG A 117 11.91 5.44 5.40
N CYS A 118 10.84 5.29 6.16
CA CYS A 118 10.58 6.15 7.32
C CYS A 118 11.76 5.98 8.30
N GLY A 119 12.52 7.06 8.51
CA GLY A 119 13.65 7.08 9.45
C GLY A 119 15.05 7.18 8.83
N SER A 120 15.21 7.21 7.49
CA SER A 120 16.52 7.50 6.87
C SER A 120 16.66 8.98 6.47
N ALA A 121 16.30 9.87 7.39
CA ALA A 121 16.75 11.26 7.40
C ALA A 121 17.24 11.58 8.82
N ALA A 122 18.57 11.59 8.98
CA ALA A 122 19.39 11.84 10.18
C ALA A 122 19.69 10.63 11.10
N PRO A 123 20.95 10.48 11.57
CA PRO A 123 21.30 9.55 12.65
C PRO A 123 20.52 9.92 13.92
N GLN A 124 19.98 8.92 14.61
CA GLN A 124 19.26 9.04 15.89
C GLN A 124 20.22 9.33 17.06
N THR A 125 21.10 10.33 16.92
CA THR A 125 22.03 10.76 17.97
C THR A 125 22.01 12.28 18.08
N ALA A 126 20.87 12.85 18.44
CA ALA A 126 20.79 14.16 19.09
C ALA A 126 19.35 14.42 19.54
N GLU A 127 19.25 15.09 20.68
CA GLU A 127 18.06 15.60 21.35
C GLU A 127 16.89 15.94 20.42
N HIS A 128 15.67 15.62 20.85
CA HIS A 128 14.40 15.95 20.20
C HIS A 128 14.26 17.47 19.98
N VAL A 129 14.91 18.01 18.95
CA VAL A 129 14.66 19.36 18.45
C VAL A 129 13.46 19.26 17.51
N VAL A 130 12.31 19.76 17.96
CA VAL A 130 11.13 19.92 17.12
C VAL A 130 11.48 20.92 16.01
N ARG A 131 11.82 20.39 14.83
CA ARG A 131 12.16 21.22 13.68
C ARG A 131 10.87 21.71 13.04
N PHE A 132 10.56 22.99 13.17
CA PHE A 132 9.43 23.67 12.51
C PHE A 132 9.65 23.91 10.99
N MET A 133 10.71 23.37 10.41
CA MET A 133 10.93 23.38 8.95
C MET A 133 10.57 22.00 8.39
N PRO A 134 9.91 21.93 7.22
CA PRO A 134 9.72 20.65 6.53
C PRO A 134 11.08 19.97 6.37
N ALA A 135 11.15 18.68 6.71
CA ALA A 135 12.32 17.87 6.41
C ALA A 135 12.64 18.07 4.92
N SER A 136 13.90 18.42 4.61
CA SER A 136 14.35 18.52 3.22
C SER A 136 13.97 17.22 2.53
N ALA A 137 13.13 17.30 1.49
CA ALA A 137 12.64 16.14 0.77
C ALA A 137 13.83 15.20 0.52
N ALA A 138 13.75 13.98 1.05
CA ALA A 138 14.77 12.99 0.84
C ALA A 138 15.04 12.91 -0.67
N ALA A 139 16.31 12.98 -1.08
CA ALA A 139 16.65 13.06 -2.50
C ALA A 139 16.06 11.86 -3.25
N VAL A 140 15.07 12.11 -4.10
CA VAL A 140 14.34 11.06 -4.81
C VAL A 140 15.20 10.59 -5.98
N ALA A 141 15.62 9.34 -5.95
CA ALA A 141 16.42 8.76 -7.03
C ALA A 141 15.55 8.50 -8.27
N CYS A 142 16.04 8.93 -9.43
CA CYS A 142 15.42 8.65 -10.72
C CYS A 142 15.36 7.13 -10.96
N PRO A 143 14.19 6.55 -11.30
CA PRO A 143 14.07 5.11 -11.52
C PRO A 143 14.80 4.64 -12.77
N ARG A 144 15.14 5.53 -13.70
CA ARG A 144 15.78 5.20 -14.99
C ARG A 144 17.31 5.21 -14.94
N CYS A 145 17.90 6.27 -14.36
CA CYS A 145 19.36 6.44 -14.33
C CYS A 145 19.97 6.38 -12.92
N GLY A 146 19.14 6.32 -11.86
CA GLY A 146 19.60 6.28 -10.47
C GLY A 146 20.09 7.63 -9.91
N SER A 147 20.11 8.70 -10.71
CA SER A 147 20.52 10.02 -10.23
C SER A 147 19.58 10.57 -9.16
N THR A 148 20.15 11.16 -8.12
CA THR A 148 19.44 11.91 -7.07
C THR A 148 19.27 13.39 -7.41
N HIS A 149 19.81 13.84 -8.55
CA HIS A 149 19.64 15.19 -9.06
C HIS A 149 18.26 15.31 -9.74
N THR A 150 17.24 15.42 -8.90
CA THR A 150 15.84 15.45 -9.31
C THR A 150 15.11 16.63 -8.67
N ARG A 151 14.05 17.10 -9.32
CA ARG A 151 13.19 18.16 -8.79
C ARG A 151 11.71 17.76 -8.86
N GLU A 152 10.95 18.16 -7.86
CA GLU A 152 9.49 18.07 -7.89
C GLU A 152 8.95 19.10 -8.88
N ILE A 153 8.12 18.66 -9.84
CA ILE A 153 7.39 19.54 -10.75
C ILE A 153 6.01 19.84 -10.16
N SER A 154 5.34 18.82 -9.62
CA SER A 154 4.01 18.92 -9.06
C SER A 154 3.83 17.95 -7.90
N HIS A 155 3.17 18.42 -6.85
CA HIS A 155 2.81 17.61 -5.68
C HIS A 155 1.76 16.53 -5.95
N PHE A 156 1.09 16.64 -7.10
CA PHE A 156 0.11 15.69 -7.60
C PHE A 156 0.61 15.11 -8.92
N GLY A 157 0.75 13.78 -8.97
CA GLY A 157 1.11 13.01 -10.16
C GLY A 157 -0.09 12.32 -10.78
N SER A 158 0.13 11.12 -11.33
CA SER A 158 -0.95 10.30 -11.92
C SER A 158 -2.05 9.91 -10.92
N THR A 159 -1.69 9.77 -9.64
CA THR A 159 -2.64 9.49 -8.55
C THR A 159 -2.37 10.38 -7.35
N ALA A 160 -3.34 10.49 -6.42
CA ALA A 160 -3.22 11.34 -5.23
C ALA A 160 -2.06 10.94 -4.30
N CYS A 161 -1.66 9.67 -4.30
CA CYS A 161 -0.50 9.16 -3.55
C CYS A 161 0.84 9.38 -4.26
N LYS A 162 0.85 9.87 -5.51
CA LYS A 162 2.05 10.13 -6.29
C LYS A 162 2.27 11.64 -6.48
N ALA A 163 3.53 12.04 -6.64
CA ALA A 163 3.97 13.37 -7.05
C ALA A 163 4.74 13.25 -8.37
N LEU A 164 4.68 14.27 -9.23
CA LEU A 164 5.42 14.31 -10.49
C LEU A 164 6.79 14.94 -10.28
N TRP A 165 7.84 14.22 -10.66
CA TRP A 165 9.23 14.63 -10.57
C TRP A 165 9.90 14.62 -11.95
N GLN A 166 11.03 15.31 -12.07
CA GLN A 166 11.89 15.26 -13.24
C GLN A 166 13.35 15.11 -12.82
N CYS A 167 14.06 14.20 -13.49
CA CYS A 167 15.50 14.10 -13.36
C CYS A 167 16.19 15.21 -14.16
N LEU A 168 17.19 15.84 -13.57
CA LEU A 168 17.95 16.92 -14.23
C LEU A 168 19.17 16.40 -15.00
N ASP A 169 19.55 15.14 -14.82
CA ASP A 169 20.67 14.53 -15.57
C ASP A 169 20.19 13.82 -16.85
N CYS A 170 19.08 13.07 -16.78
CA CYS A 170 18.51 12.40 -17.96
C CYS A 170 17.27 13.10 -18.51
N HIS A 171 16.81 14.19 -17.89
CA HIS A 171 15.65 15.01 -18.28
C HIS A 171 14.28 14.32 -18.30
N GLU A 172 14.21 13.03 -17.95
CA GLU A 172 12.96 12.26 -17.93
C GLU A 172 12.05 12.64 -16.76
N PRO A 173 10.75 12.85 -17.00
CA PRO A 173 9.75 12.94 -15.95
C PRO A 173 9.41 11.55 -15.40
N PHE A 174 9.10 11.46 -14.11
CA PHE A 174 8.69 10.21 -13.45
C PHE A 174 7.77 10.47 -12.25
N ASP A 175 6.94 9.49 -11.90
CA ASP A 175 6.12 9.55 -10.69
C ASP A 175 6.94 9.11 -9.45
N HIS A 176 6.79 9.83 -8.36
CA HIS A 176 7.31 9.47 -7.05
C HIS A 176 6.16 9.11 -6.11
N PHE A 177 6.22 7.94 -5.48
CA PHE A 177 5.24 7.55 -4.48
C PHE A 177 5.56 8.27 -3.16
N LYS A 178 4.63 9.11 -2.68
CA LYS A 178 4.88 10.00 -1.54
C LYS A 178 5.03 9.23 -0.21
N PRO A 179 5.91 9.69 0.69
CA PRO A 179 5.99 9.14 2.03
C PRO A 179 4.79 9.55 2.89
N HIS A 180 4.27 8.59 3.65
CA HIS A 180 3.20 8.72 4.65
C HIS A 180 3.57 7.95 5.92
#